data_AF-A0A3A3HFQ1-F1
#
_entry.id   AF-A0A3A3HFQ1-F1
#
_cell.length_a   1.000
_cell.length_b   1.000
_cell.length_c   1.000
_cell.angle_alpha   90.00
_cell.angle_beta   90.00
_cell.angle_gamma   90.00
#
_symmetry.space_group_name_H-M   'P 1'
#
loop_
_entity.id
_entity.type
_entity.pdbx_description
1 polymer ?
#
loop_
_entity_poly.entity_id
_entity_poly.type
_entity_poly.pdbx_seq_one_letter_code
_entity_poly.pdbx_strand_id
1 'polypeptide(L)'
;MVDGGDRMTRAGNYVLGLLDDDERERAERDLERDADFRDAVVEIAERMHMFDITASPETLPRTMWETVSARIADMPQMRAASPGDNKADTPTRPIIQPEGTKAIWRGPHSVGGSRGLLMAAALIAAFVLGYLTASL
;
A
#
# COMPACT_ATOMS: atom_id res chain seq x y z
N MET A 1 24.34 14.30 -3.75
CA MET A 1 23.32 13.91 -4.74
C MET A 1 23.48 12.42 -4.94
N VAL A 2 22.53 11.61 -4.47
CA VAL A 2 22.49 10.18 -4.83
C VAL A 2 22.08 10.15 -6.30
N ASP A 3 22.91 9.53 -7.13
CA ASP A 3 22.75 9.54 -8.58
C ASP A 3 21.48 8.77 -8.97
N GLY A 4 20.71 9.25 -9.94
CA GLY A 4 19.43 8.64 -10.33
C GLY A 4 19.58 7.17 -10.78
N GLY A 5 20.77 6.80 -11.26
CA GLY A 5 21.11 5.41 -11.60
C GLY A 5 21.13 4.46 -10.39
N ASP A 6 21.61 4.90 -9.23
CA ASP A 6 21.62 4.10 -8.00
C ASP A 6 20.19 3.77 -7.55
N ARG A 7 19.28 4.75 -7.70
CA ARG A 7 17.86 4.59 -7.39
C ARG A 7 17.18 3.54 -8.27
N MET A 8 17.40 3.59 -9.58
CA MET A 8 16.80 2.65 -10.54
C MET A 8 17.33 1.22 -10.34
N THR A 9 18.63 1.06 -10.10
CA THR A 9 19.23 -0.25 -9.77
C THR A 9 18.65 -0.80 -8.47
N ARG A 10 18.52 0.02 -7.43
CA ARG A 10 17.95 -0.39 -6.15
C ARG A 10 16.47 -0.77 -6.27
N ALA A 11 15.68 0.00 -7.01
CA ALA A 11 14.28 -0.32 -7.29
C ALA A 11 14.15 -1.66 -8.05
N GLY A 12 15.04 -1.91 -9.00
CA GLY A 12 15.07 -3.17 -9.75
C GLY A 12 15.37 -4.37 -8.87
N ASN A 13 16.38 -4.25 -8.01
CA ASN A 13 16.70 -5.30 -7.04
C ASN A 13 15.56 -5.52 -6.05
N TYR A 14 14.84 -4.47 -5.65
CA TYR A 14 13.66 -4.59 -4.79
C TYR A 14 12.52 -5.36 -5.47
N VAL A 15 12.13 -4.96 -6.68
CA VAL A 15 11.03 -5.61 -7.44
C VAL A 15 11.33 -7.07 -7.74
N LEU A 16 12.59 -7.39 -8.04
CA LEU A 16 13.03 -8.75 -8.33
C LEU A 16 13.33 -9.58 -7.07
N GLY A 17 13.22 -9.00 -5.87
CA GLY A 17 13.48 -9.68 -4.60
C GLY A 17 14.95 -10.07 -4.41
N LEU A 18 15.89 -9.30 -4.98
CA LEU A 18 17.33 -9.54 -4.92
C LEU A 18 18.04 -8.81 -3.77
N LEU A 19 17.32 -7.96 -3.04
CA LEU A 19 17.85 -7.27 -1.86
C LEU A 19 17.95 -8.22 -0.67
N ASP A 20 18.98 -8.03 0.15
CA ASP A 20 19.06 -8.67 1.46
C ASP A 20 17.98 -8.12 2.42
N ASP A 21 17.82 -8.76 3.58
CA ASP A 21 16.76 -8.38 4.53
C ASP A 21 16.92 -6.95 5.08
N ASP A 22 18.15 -6.48 5.30
CA ASP A 22 18.44 -5.14 5.81
C ASP A 22 18.23 -4.07 4.74
N GLU A 23 18.59 -4.38 3.49
CA GLU A 23 18.35 -3.57 2.31
C GLU A 23 16.86 -3.48 1.98
N ARG A 24 16.13 -4.59 2.14
CA ARG A 24 14.68 -4.62 1.96
C ARG A 24 13.96 -3.74 2.98
N GLU A 25 14.33 -3.82 4.27
CA GLU A 25 13.73 -2.95 5.30
C GLU A 25 14.01 -1.46 5.02
N ARG A 26 15.20 -1.13 4.51
CA ARG A 26 15.52 0.23 4.06
C ARG A 26 14.66 0.65 2.88
N ALA A 27 14.52 -0.23 1.87
CA ALA A 27 13.68 0.04 0.70
C ALA A 27 12.19 0.22 1.08
N GLU A 28 11.67 -0.58 2.01
CA GLU A 28 10.30 -0.44 2.52
C GLU A 28 10.08 0.93 3.20
N ARG A 29 11.05 1.38 4.01
CA ARG A 29 11.02 2.73 4.60
C ARG A 29 11.14 3.84 3.57
N ASP A 30 11.88 3.62 2.49
CA ASP A 30 12.03 4.57 1.40
C ASP A 30 10.74 4.66 0.57
N LEU A 31 10.00 3.55 0.36
CA LEU A 31 8.72 3.57 -0.33
C LEU A 31 7.71 4.52 0.34
N GLU A 32 7.76 4.65 1.67
CA GLU A 32 6.91 5.57 2.42
C GLU A 32 7.32 7.04 2.23
N ARG A 33 8.62 7.32 2.04
CA ARG A 33 9.22 8.66 2.19
C ARG A 33 9.68 9.30 0.89
N ASP A 34 10.18 8.51 -0.06
CA ASP A 34 10.72 8.96 -1.36
C ASP A 34 9.72 8.63 -2.47
N ALA A 35 9.08 9.67 -3.00
CA ALA A 35 8.13 9.54 -4.11
C ALA A 35 8.82 9.08 -5.40
N ASP A 36 10.03 9.57 -5.69
CA ASP A 36 10.76 9.20 -6.90
C ASP A 36 11.17 7.72 -6.88
N PHE A 37 11.52 7.20 -5.69
CA PHE A 37 11.83 5.78 -5.52
C PHE A 37 10.59 4.92 -5.75
N ARG A 38 9.43 5.37 -5.27
CA ARG A 38 8.15 4.69 -5.50
C ARG A 38 7.81 4.65 -6.98
N ASP A 39 7.97 5.77 -7.69
CA ASP A 39 7.72 5.85 -9.12
C ASP A 39 8.66 4.92 -9.91
N ALA A 40 9.94 4.85 -9.54
CA ALA A 40 10.90 3.91 -10.14
C ALA A 40 10.51 2.44 -9.89
N VAL A 41 10.01 2.10 -8.70
CA VAL A 41 9.51 0.75 -8.39
C VAL A 41 8.29 0.40 -9.24
N VAL A 42 7.36 1.34 -9.42
CA VAL A 42 6.18 1.14 -10.29
C VAL A 42 6.60 0.95 -11.74
N GLU A 43 7.49 1.79 -12.27
CA GLU A 43 7.98 1.70 -13.65
C GLU A 43 8.58 0.31 -13.94
N ILE A 44 9.43 -0.19 -13.05
CA ILE A 44 10.05 -1.50 -13.21
C ILE A 44 9.00 -2.61 -13.08
N ALA A 45 8.10 -2.52 -12.10
CA ALA A 45 7.05 -3.51 -11.90
C ALA A 45 6.13 -3.64 -13.13
N GLU A 46 5.74 -2.52 -13.73
CA GLU A 46 4.95 -2.50 -14.97
C GLU A 46 5.71 -3.16 -16.13
N ARG A 47 7.00 -2.84 -16.29
CA ARG A 47 7.85 -3.47 -17.32
C ARG A 47 7.94 -4.98 -17.12
N MET A 48 8.03 -5.44 -15.88
CA MET A 48 8.07 -6.87 -15.54
C MET A 48 6.72 -7.54 -15.75
N HIS A 49 5.62 -6.86 -15.43
CA HIS A 49 4.27 -7.36 -15.66
C HIS A 49 4.01 -7.63 -17.15
N MET A 50 4.59 -6.85 -18.06
CA MET A 50 4.51 -7.12 -19.50
C MET A 50 5.08 -8.50 -19.89
N PHE A 51 6.07 -9.02 -19.15
CA PHE A 51 6.59 -10.36 -19.43
C PHE A 51 5.63 -11.46 -18.91
N ASP A 52 5.00 -11.25 -17.76
CA ASP A 52 4.04 -12.19 -17.17
C ASP A 52 2.80 -12.37 -18.05
N ILE A 53 2.23 -11.28 -18.59
CA ILE A 53 1.06 -11.36 -19.49
C ILE A 53 1.37 -12.05 -20.84
N THR A 54 2.63 -12.04 -21.27
CA THR A 54 3.07 -12.72 -22.50
C THR A 54 3.52 -14.15 -22.27
N ALA A 55 3.66 -14.57 -21.00
CA ALA A 55 4.05 -15.92 -20.67
C ALA A 55 2.94 -16.89 -21.09
N SER A 56 3.34 -18.02 -21.69
CA SER A 56 2.38 -19.09 -21.95
C SER A 56 1.97 -19.70 -20.61
N PRO A 57 0.66 -19.77 -20.30
CA PRO A 57 0.19 -20.31 -19.04
C PRO A 57 0.59 -21.78 -18.91
N GLU A 58 1.14 -22.15 -17.76
CA GLU A 58 1.42 -23.54 -17.45
C GLU A 58 0.10 -24.32 -17.31
N THR A 59 0.09 -25.56 -17.80
CA THR A 59 -1.09 -26.43 -17.63
C THR A 59 -1.15 -26.92 -16.19
N LEU A 60 -2.00 -26.29 -15.39
CA LEU A 60 -2.24 -26.69 -14.00
C LEU A 60 -3.19 -27.89 -13.92
N PRO A 61 -3.05 -28.77 -12.91
CA PRO A 61 -4.03 -29.81 -12.63
C PRO A 61 -5.42 -29.20 -12.39
N ARG A 62 -6.47 -29.79 -12.98
CA ARG A 62 -7.86 -29.33 -12.80
C ARG A 62 -8.30 -29.25 -11.32
N THR A 63 -7.73 -30.11 -10.47
CA THR A 63 -8.02 -30.19 -9.03
C THR A 63 -7.30 -29.13 -8.19
N MET A 64 -6.38 -28.36 -8.76
CA MET A 64 -5.62 -27.35 -8.00
C MET A 64 -6.54 -26.28 -7.44
N TRP A 65 -7.54 -25.83 -8.21
CA TRP A 65 -8.50 -24.84 -7.73
C TRP A 65 -9.41 -25.40 -6.62
N GLU A 66 -9.82 -26.65 -6.73
CA GLU A 66 -10.58 -27.35 -5.68
C GLU A 66 -9.77 -27.40 -4.38
N THR A 67 -8.47 -27.73 -4.48
CA THR A 67 -7.55 -27.79 -3.33
C THR A 67 -7.38 -26.42 -2.66
N VAL A 68 -7.17 -25.37 -3.45
CA VAL A 68 -7.03 -23.99 -2.95
C VAL A 68 -8.32 -23.55 -2.27
N SER A 69 -9.47 -23.77 -2.90
CA SER A 69 -10.77 -23.39 -2.36
C SER A 69 -11.10 -24.10 -1.04
N ALA A 70 -10.82 -25.40 -0.95
CA ALA A 70 -11.00 -26.17 0.28
C ALA A 70 -10.08 -25.67 1.41
N ARG A 71 -8.81 -25.37 1.10
CA ARG A 71 -7.86 -24.84 2.09
C ARG A 71 -8.27 -23.46 2.60
N ILE A 72 -8.77 -22.61 1.72
CA ILE A 72 -9.29 -21.29 2.06
C ILE A 72 -10.53 -21.43 2.96
N ALA A 73 -11.49 -22.29 2.60
CA ALA A 73 -12.69 -22.55 3.40
C ALA A 73 -12.40 -23.13 4.80
N ASP A 74 -11.32 -23.91 4.94
CA ASP A 74 -10.87 -24.46 6.21
C ASP A 74 -10.13 -23.44 7.10
N MET A 75 -9.88 -22.21 6.64
CA MET A 75 -9.23 -21.21 7.47
C MET A 75 -10.14 -20.78 8.63
N PRO A 76 -9.60 -20.58 9.85
CA PRO A 76 -10.40 -20.18 11.02
C PRO A 76 -11.30 -18.95 10.80
N GLN A 77 -10.80 -17.96 10.05
CA GLN A 77 -11.56 -16.75 9.71
C GLN A 77 -12.75 -16.97 8.77
N MET A 78 -12.83 -18.12 8.09
CA MET A 78 -13.94 -18.48 7.19
C MET A 78 -14.94 -19.45 7.81
N ARG A 79 -14.59 -20.08 8.94
CA ARG A 79 -15.55 -20.79 9.78
C ARG A 79 -16.41 -19.74 10.46
N ALA A 80 -17.43 -19.24 9.74
CA ALA A 80 -18.47 -18.40 10.31
C ALA A 80 -18.90 -19.00 11.65
N ALA A 81 -18.95 -18.18 12.70
CA ALA A 81 -19.33 -18.62 14.04
C ALA A 81 -20.58 -19.51 13.91
N SER A 82 -20.41 -20.79 14.24
CA SER A 82 -21.45 -21.79 14.04
C SER A 82 -22.72 -21.30 14.75
N PRO A 83 -23.86 -21.13 14.05
CA PRO A 83 -25.09 -20.62 14.67
C PRO A 83 -25.71 -21.52 15.76
N GLY A 84 -25.03 -22.60 16.17
CA GLY A 84 -25.57 -23.67 17.01
C GLY A 84 -25.18 -23.66 18.50
N ASP A 85 -24.18 -22.90 18.93
CA ASP A 85 -23.66 -22.99 20.31
C ASP A 85 -24.28 -21.99 21.31
N ASN A 86 -25.36 -21.31 20.94
CA ASN A 86 -26.07 -20.39 21.83
C ASN A 86 -27.29 -21.05 22.47
N LYS A 87 -27.06 -22.06 23.32
CA LYS A 87 -28.05 -22.42 24.35
C LYS A 87 -27.94 -21.40 25.48
N ALA A 88 -28.86 -20.43 25.45
CA ALA A 88 -29.33 -19.60 26.55
C ALA A 88 -28.25 -19.08 27.53
N ASP A 89 -27.81 -17.83 27.34
CA ASP A 89 -28.10 -16.76 28.31
C ASP A 89 -27.49 -15.42 27.87
N THR A 90 -28.36 -14.42 27.77
CA THR A 90 -28.07 -12.97 27.66
C THR A 90 -27.45 -12.49 26.33
N PRO A 91 -27.99 -11.43 25.69
CA PRO A 91 -27.30 -10.75 24.59
C PRO A 91 -26.12 -9.96 25.16
N THR A 92 -25.00 -10.63 25.39
CA THR A 92 -23.71 -9.97 25.56
C THR A 92 -23.35 -9.37 24.21
N ARG A 93 -23.69 -8.09 24.06
CA ARG A 93 -23.14 -7.20 23.03
C ARG A 93 -21.64 -7.48 22.94
N PRO A 94 -21.09 -7.81 21.76
CA PRO A 94 -19.65 -7.97 21.65
C PRO A 94 -19.02 -6.61 21.93
N ILE A 95 -18.54 -6.42 23.15
CA ILE A 95 -17.60 -5.36 23.46
C ILE A 95 -16.33 -5.81 22.75
N ILE A 96 -16.13 -5.29 21.55
CA ILE A 96 -14.83 -5.26 20.91
C ILE A 96 -13.95 -4.49 21.89
N GLN A 97 -13.27 -5.20 22.80
CA GLN A 97 -12.15 -4.64 23.54
C GLN A 97 -10.97 -4.68 22.60
N PRO A 98 -10.48 -3.53 22.09
CA PRO A 98 -9.21 -3.49 21.40
C PRO A 98 -8.11 -3.60 22.46
N GLU A 99 -7.90 -4.80 23.00
CA GLU A 99 -6.65 -5.07 23.69
C GLU A 99 -5.54 -5.22 22.65
N GLY A 100 -4.72 -4.17 22.57
CA GLY A 100 -3.29 -4.37 22.33
C GLY A 100 -2.77 -4.24 20.90
N THR A 101 -3.59 -4.11 19.86
CA THR A 101 -3.08 -3.66 18.55
C THR A 101 -2.93 -2.15 18.59
N LYS A 102 -1.70 -1.69 18.79
CA LYS A 102 -1.25 -0.34 18.43
C LYS A 102 -1.44 -0.18 16.92
N ALA A 103 -2.67 0.09 16.50
CA ALA A 103 -3.02 0.56 15.18
C ALA A 103 -2.47 1.98 15.06
N ILE A 104 -1.18 2.10 14.74
CA ILE A 104 -0.59 3.35 14.26
C ILE A 104 -1.01 3.50 12.80
N TRP A 105 -2.31 3.62 12.56
CA TRP A 105 -2.85 4.18 11.33
C TRP A 105 -3.32 5.59 11.66
N ARG A 106 -2.35 6.50 11.71
CA ARG A 106 -2.63 7.93 11.78
C ARG A 106 -2.91 8.40 10.36
N GLY A 107 -4.16 8.26 9.94
CA GLY A 107 -4.63 8.72 8.62
C GLY A 107 -4.41 10.23 8.41
N PRO A 108 -4.30 10.68 7.16
CA PRO A 108 -3.76 12.00 6.80
C PRO A 108 -4.83 13.10 6.87
N HIS A 109 -5.48 13.31 8.02
CA HIS A 109 -6.42 14.42 8.19
C HIS A 109 -6.30 15.07 9.57
N SER A 110 -5.13 15.64 9.86
CA SER A 110 -4.99 16.62 10.94
C SER A 110 -4.03 17.75 10.56
N VAL A 111 -4.26 18.38 9.40
CA VAL A 111 -3.85 19.78 9.20
C VAL A 111 -5.11 20.64 9.38
N GLY A 112 -5.71 20.53 10.57
CA GLY A 112 -6.65 21.51 11.07
C GLY A 112 -5.86 22.59 11.78
N GLY A 113 -5.46 23.64 11.07
CA GLY A 113 -4.76 24.77 11.64
C GLY A 113 -4.39 25.81 10.60
N SER A 114 -4.23 27.06 11.04
CA SER A 114 -3.94 28.30 10.29
C SER A 114 -2.88 28.21 9.19
N ARG A 115 -2.04 27.17 9.19
CA ARG A 115 -1.04 26.86 8.16
C ARG A 115 -1.66 26.52 6.79
N GLY A 116 -2.82 25.88 6.76
CA GLY A 116 -3.53 25.60 5.49
C GLY A 116 -3.98 26.88 4.79
N LEU A 117 -4.42 27.88 5.56
CA LEU A 117 -4.86 29.18 5.05
C LEU A 117 -3.69 29.99 4.45
N LEU A 118 -2.51 29.94 5.09
CA LEU A 118 -1.30 30.61 4.59
C LEU A 118 -0.83 30.02 3.25
N MET A 119 -0.89 28.69 3.09
CA MET A 119 -0.53 28.05 1.82
C MET A 119 -1.52 28.39 0.70
N ALA A 120 -2.82 28.40 0.98
CA ALA A 120 -3.82 28.82 -0.01
C ALA A 120 -3.62 30.29 -0.42
N ALA A 121 -3.36 31.19 0.52
CA ALA A 121 -3.12 32.60 0.23
C ALA A 121 -1.84 32.83 -0.60
N ALA A 122 -0.75 32.11 -0.30
CA ALA A 122 0.50 32.20 -1.04
C ALA A 122 0.35 31.75 -2.50
N LEU A 123 -0.40 30.67 -2.75
CA LEU A 123 -0.68 30.19 -4.10
C LEU A 123 -1.52 31.18 -4.91
N ILE A 124 -2.55 31.76 -4.29
CA ILE A 124 -3.38 32.79 -4.93
C ILE A 124 -2.54 34.03 -5.28
N ALA A 125 -1.68 34.49 -4.37
CA ALA A 125 -0.81 35.63 -4.60
C ALA A 125 0.20 35.38 -5.74
N ALA A 126 0.82 34.20 -5.77
CA ALA A 126 1.72 33.80 -6.85
C ALA A 126 1.01 33.76 -8.21
N PHE A 127 -0.23 33.26 -8.23
CA PHE A 127 -1.03 33.16 -9.46
C PHE A 127 -1.45 34.55 -9.99
N VAL A 128 -1.90 35.45 -9.11
CA VAL A 128 -2.25 36.83 -9.50
C VAL A 128 -1.02 37.59 -10.00
N LEU A 129 0.14 37.42 -9.37
CA LEU A 129 1.38 38.07 -9.78
C LEU A 129 1.91 37.53 -11.12
N GLY A 130 1.80 36.23 -11.36
CA GLY A 130 2.09 35.61 -12.66
C GLY A 130 1.13 36.09 -13.76
N TYR A 131 -0.16 36.22 -13.44
CA TYR A 131 -1.16 36.70 -14.40
C TYR A 131 -0.94 38.17 -14.80
N LEU A 132 -0.55 39.03 -13.85
CA LEU A 132 -0.28 40.44 -14.11
C LEU A 132 1.01 40.66 -14.93
N THR A 133 2.03 39.81 -14.73
CA THR A 133 3.27 39.88 -15.53
C THR A 133 3.09 39.29 -16.94
N ALA A 134 2.21 38.32 -17.11
CA ALA A 134 1.85 37.77 -18.42
C ALA A 134 0.86 38.66 -19.21
N SER A 135 0.15 39.56 -18.53
CA SER A 135 -0.84 40.49 -19.12
C SER A 135 -0.23 41.84 -19.53
N LEU A 136 1.06 42.07 -19.31
CA LEU A 136 1.76 43.32 -19.63
C LEU A 136 2.53 43.21 -20.96
#